data_AF-A0A7D4Y493-F1
#
_entry.id   AF-A0A7D4Y493-F1
#
_cell.length_a   1.000
_cell.length_b   1.000
_cell.length_c   1.000
_cell.angle_alpha   90.00
_cell.angle_beta   90.00
_cell.angle_gamma   90.00
#
_symmetry.space_group_name_H-M   'P 1'
#
loop_
_entity.id
_entity.type
_entity.pdbx_description
1 polymer ?
#
loop_
_entity_poly.entity_id
_entity_poly.type
_entity_poly.pdbx_seq_one_letter_code
_entity_poly.pdbx_strand_id
1 'polypeptide(L)'
;MDVFVYGTLTEPEQVASVVDSYAFLGSAVLSGLHPVQGEYPTLAPGGETGGRLLRTDDVAAIDAYEGVDAGLYVRVPVPVEQADSGDTEEAAGLDDTAAVYVGDPDRLGVGDEVTWPDADAESDAFADRVRAYVRRHDVHVTPQ
;
A
#
# COMPACT_ATOMS: atom_id res chain seq x y z
N MET A 1 13.73 2.65 -0.33
CA MET A 1 12.54 2.00 -0.94
C MET A 1 11.33 2.90 -0.76
N ASP A 2 10.47 2.97 -1.77
CA ASP A 2 9.24 3.74 -1.71
C ASP A 2 8.05 2.93 -1.20
N VAL A 3 7.26 3.57 -0.35
CA VAL A 3 6.11 3.00 0.34
C VAL A 3 4.93 3.95 0.18
N PHE A 4 3.80 3.44 -0.30
CA PHE A 4 2.56 4.19 -0.35
C PHE A 4 1.78 3.98 0.96
N VAL A 5 1.55 5.08 1.68
CA VAL A 5 0.85 5.11 2.96
C VAL A 5 -0.47 5.85 2.82
N TYR A 6 -1.55 5.26 3.34
CA TYR A 6 -2.92 5.80 3.24
C TYR A 6 -3.68 5.85 4.59
N GLY A 7 -3.03 5.40 5.66
CA GLY A 7 -3.58 5.38 7.01
C GLY A 7 -2.75 6.21 8.00
N THR A 8 -2.51 5.65 9.19
CA THR A 8 -1.80 6.32 10.29
C THR A 8 -0.36 6.70 9.95
N LEU A 9 0.31 5.94 9.07
CA LEU A 9 1.66 6.27 8.57
C LEU A 9 1.70 7.45 7.59
N THR A 10 0.61 8.20 7.42
CA THR A 10 0.64 9.51 6.75
C THR A 10 1.08 10.65 7.68
N GLU A 11 1.03 10.42 9.00
CA GLU A 11 1.38 11.37 10.05
C GLU A 11 2.87 11.28 10.42
N PRO A 12 3.65 12.39 10.36
CA PRO A 12 5.08 12.37 10.60
C PRO A 12 5.50 11.82 11.97
N GLU A 13 4.72 12.11 13.02
CA GLU A 13 5.00 11.64 14.38
C GLU A 13 4.86 10.12 14.47
N GLN A 14 3.85 9.56 13.81
CA GLN A 14 3.64 8.12 13.75
C GLN A 14 4.77 7.43 12.99
N VAL A 15 5.15 7.96 11.82
CA VAL A 15 6.26 7.42 11.03
C VAL A 15 7.58 7.46 11.82
N ALA A 16 7.87 8.57 12.51
CA ALA A 16 9.08 8.69 13.32
C ALA A 16 9.13 7.73 14.52
N SER A 17 7.97 7.21 14.96
CA SER A 17 7.92 6.18 16.00
C SER A 17 8.23 4.77 15.49
N VAL A 18 8.14 4.56 14.17
CA VAL A 18 8.31 3.27 13.52
C VAL A 18 9.66 3.16 12.82
N VAL A 19 10.08 4.21 12.09
CA VAL A 19 11.32 4.21 11.31
C VAL A 19 12.26 5.34 11.74
N ASP A 20 13.55 5.01 11.87
CA ASP A 20 14.59 5.95 12.28
C ASP A 20 14.91 7.01 11.20
N SER A 21 14.71 6.68 9.93
CA SER A 21 14.99 7.58 8.80
C SER A 21 13.94 7.43 7.71
N TYR A 22 13.34 8.57 7.34
CA TYR A 22 12.35 8.62 6.28
C TYR A 22 12.29 10.00 5.61
N ALA A 23 11.72 10.02 4.40
CA ALA A 23 11.37 11.25 3.70
C ALA A 23 9.99 11.11 3.05
N PHE A 24 9.11 12.09 3.22
CA PHE A 24 7.88 12.16 2.45
C PHE A 24 8.18 12.72 1.06
N LEU A 25 7.84 11.96 0.01
CA LEU A 25 8.06 12.35 -1.37
C LEU A 25 6.90 13.15 -1.97
N GLY A 26 5.73 13.14 -1.33
CA GLY A 26 4.57 13.92 -1.77
C GLY A 26 3.26 13.19 -1.55
N SER A 27 2.18 13.80 -2.02
CA SER A 27 0.87 13.14 -2.17
C SER A 27 0.90 12.16 -3.34
N ALA A 28 0.12 11.09 -3.24
CA ALA A 28 -0.07 10.14 -4.33
C ALA A 28 -1.47 9.55 -4.29
N VAL A 29 -1.90 9.01 -5.42
CA VAL A 29 -3.17 8.30 -5.57
C VAL A 29 -2.87 6.86 -5.97
N LEU A 30 -3.47 5.91 -5.27
CA LEU A 30 -3.47 4.50 -5.62
C LEU A 30 -4.75 4.17 -6.37
N SER A 31 -4.61 3.82 -7.64
CA SER A 31 -5.71 3.40 -8.51
C SER A 31 -5.93 1.90 -8.42
N GLY A 32 -7.18 1.47 -8.48
CA GLY A 32 -7.57 0.06 -8.46
C GLY A 32 -7.74 -0.54 -7.06
N LEU A 33 -7.55 0.26 -6.00
CA LEU A 33 -7.85 -0.09 -4.61
C LEU A 33 -8.47 1.12 -3.90
N HIS A 34 -9.50 0.88 -3.09
CA HIS A 34 -10.20 1.92 -2.32
C HIS A 34 -10.08 1.65 -0.81
N PRO A 35 -10.11 2.70 0.03
CA PRO A 35 -9.96 2.53 1.46
C PRO A 35 -11.28 2.07 2.08
N VAL A 36 -11.19 1.09 2.96
CA VAL A 36 -12.30 0.63 3.81
C VAL A 36 -11.97 1.00 5.25
N GLN A 37 -12.89 1.73 5.85
CA GLN A 37 -12.73 2.25 7.20
C GLN A 37 -13.00 1.13 8.22
N GLY A 38 -12.18 1.09 9.26
CA GLY A 38 -12.27 0.17 10.38
C GLY A 38 -11.45 0.70 11.55
N GLU A 39 -11.32 -0.07 12.64
CA GLU A 39 -10.37 0.28 13.71
C GLU A 39 -8.93 0.37 13.18
N TYR A 40 -8.61 -0.51 12.22
CA TYR A 40 -7.44 -0.41 11.38
C TYR A 40 -7.91 -0.36 9.92
N PRO A 41 -7.67 0.75 9.19
CA PRO A 41 -8.11 0.89 7.82
C PRO A 41 -7.40 -0.12 6.91
N THR A 42 -8.13 -0.63 5.92
CA THR A 42 -7.59 -1.54 4.90
C THR A 42 -7.96 -1.08 3.49
N LEU A 43 -7.47 -1.79 2.48
CA LEU A 43 -7.79 -1.58 1.08
C LEU A 43 -8.69 -2.70 0.56
N ALA A 44 -9.62 -2.33 -0.29
CA ALA A 44 -10.49 -3.25 -1.00
C ALA A 44 -10.35 -3.07 -2.53
N PRO A 45 -10.64 -4.11 -3.33
CA PRO A 45 -10.57 -4.08 -4.79
C PRO A 45 -11.37 -2.94 -5.44
N GLY A 46 -10.80 -2.32 -6.47
CA GLY A 46 -11.42 -1.28 -7.28
C GLY A 46 -11.39 0.12 -6.63
N GLY A 47 -11.83 1.13 -7.37
CA GLY A 47 -11.83 2.52 -6.90
C GLY A 47 -10.43 3.12 -6.80
N GLU A 48 -10.28 4.15 -5.96
CA GLU A 48 -9.04 4.91 -5.79
C GLU A 48 -8.83 5.27 -4.31
N THR A 49 -7.57 5.37 -3.88
CA THR A 49 -7.17 5.75 -2.53
C THR A 49 -6.18 6.89 -2.58
N GLY A 50 -6.48 8.00 -1.89
CA GLY A 50 -5.52 9.06 -1.67
C GLY A 50 -4.55 8.72 -0.53
N GLY A 51 -3.27 9.03 -0.71
CA GLY A 51 -2.23 8.76 0.28
C GLY A 51 -0.99 9.61 0.05
N ARG A 52 0.14 9.13 0.58
CA ARG A 52 1.44 9.78 0.43
C ARG A 52 2.50 8.74 0.09
N LEU A 53 3.52 9.18 -0.63
CA LEU A 53 4.71 8.38 -0.84
C LEU A 53 5.73 8.68 0.26
N LEU A 54 6.20 7.62 0.89
CA LEU A 54 7.19 7.61 1.95
C LEU A 54 8.41 6.85 1.47
N ARG A 55 9.59 7.48 1.51
CA ARG A 55 10.86 6.82 1.27
C ARG A 55 11.51 6.43 2.58
N THR A 56 11.86 5.16 2.71
CA THR A 56 12.67 4.66 3.82
C THR A 56 13.50 3.46 3.38
N ASP A 57 14.61 3.23 4.07
CA ASP A 57 15.39 2.00 3.95
C ASP A 57 14.98 0.96 4.99
N ASP A 58 14.20 1.34 6.01
CA ASP A 58 13.78 0.48 7.12
C ASP A 58 12.37 -0.09 6.91
N VAL A 59 12.19 -0.76 5.77
CA VAL A 59 10.90 -1.38 5.43
C VAL A 59 10.57 -2.52 6.40
N ALA A 60 11.57 -3.18 6.97
CA ALA A 60 11.36 -4.23 7.95
C ALA A 60 10.70 -3.72 9.25
N ALA A 61 11.01 -2.50 9.69
CA ALA A 61 10.33 -1.89 10.82
C ALA A 61 8.84 -1.60 10.50
N ILE A 62 8.54 -1.18 9.25
CA ILE A 62 7.15 -1.03 8.81
C ILE A 62 6.45 -2.39 8.75
N ASP A 63 7.08 -3.42 8.19
CA ASP A 63 6.52 -4.79 8.16
C ASP A 63 6.17 -5.28 9.58
N ALA A 64 7.03 -4.99 10.56
CA ALA A 64 6.79 -5.35 11.96
C ALA A 64 5.65 -4.56 12.60
N TYR A 65 5.56 -3.24 12.33
CA TYR A 65 4.48 -2.38 12.79
C TYR A 65 3.12 -2.78 12.21
N GLU A 66 3.08 -3.05 10.90
CA GLU A 66 1.89 -3.51 10.18
C GLU A 66 1.59 -5.01 10.44
N GLY A 67 2.42 -5.70 11.21
CA GLY A 67 2.18 -7.11 11.57
C GLY A 67 2.18 -8.06 10.38
N VAL A 68 3.06 -7.82 9.39
CA VAL A 68 3.17 -8.66 8.18
C VAL A 68 3.54 -10.09 8.52
N ASP A 69 4.50 -10.30 9.43
CA ASP A 69 4.87 -11.63 9.92
C ASP A 69 3.73 -12.33 10.68
N ALA A 70 2.86 -11.54 11.31
CA ALA A 70 1.67 -12.05 11.97
C ALA A 70 0.55 -12.35 10.97
N GLY A 71 0.66 -11.93 9.71
CA GLY A 71 -0.36 -12.04 8.66
C GLY A 71 -1.53 -11.08 8.86
N LEU A 72 -1.30 -9.92 9.48
CA LEU A 72 -2.32 -8.88 9.65
C LEU A 72 -2.42 -8.02 8.39
N TYR A 73 -1.27 -7.60 7.85
CA TYR A 73 -1.16 -6.90 6.58
C TYR A 73 -0.26 -7.66 5.62
N VAL A 74 -0.48 -7.43 4.32
CA VAL A 74 0.31 -7.99 3.24
C VAL A 74 0.97 -6.85 2.49
N ARG A 75 2.30 -6.90 2.40
CA ARG A 75 3.05 -6.02 1.51
C ARG A 75 2.98 -6.51 0.07
N VAL A 76 2.52 -5.64 -0.82
CA VAL A 76 2.50 -5.88 -2.27
C VAL A 76 3.22 -4.76 -3.03
N PRO A 77 4.07 -5.09 -4.01
CA PRO A 77 4.66 -4.09 -4.88
C PRO A 77 3.62 -3.64 -5.92
N VAL A 78 3.43 -2.34 -6.05
CA VAL A 78 2.54 -1.72 -7.03
C VAL A 78 3.36 -0.79 -7.94
N PRO A 79 3.21 -0.87 -9.28
CA PRO A 79 3.87 0.04 -10.21
C PRO A 79 3.60 1.51 -9.89
N VAL A 80 4.63 2.34 -9.94
CA VAL A 80 4.49 3.80 -9.84
C VAL A 80 4.43 4.36 -11.27
N GLU A 81 3.35 5.04 -11.58
CA GLU A 81 3.24 5.77 -12.85
C GLU A 81 4.18 6.98 -12.77
N GLN A 82 5.30 6.90 -13.50
CA GLN A 82 6.15 8.05 -13.68
C GLN A 82 5.45 8.98 -14.67
N ALA A 83 5.18 10.22 -14.26
CA ALA A 83 4.69 11.22 -15.19
C ALA A 83 5.64 11.28 -16.40
N ASP A 84 5.10 11.11 -17.60
CA ASP A 84 5.83 11.21 -18.87
C ASP A 84 6.58 12.54 -18.93
N SER A 85 7.84 12.49 -18.51
CA SER A 85 8.92 13.47 -18.64
C SER A 85 8.53 14.82 -19.26
N GLY A 86 8.17 15.76 -18.39
CA GLY A 86 8.28 17.19 -18.64
C GLY A 86 9.11 17.84 -17.53
N ASP A 87 10.43 17.66 -17.58
CA ASP A 87 11.44 18.48 -16.86
C ASP A 87 11.11 18.94 -15.42
N THR A 88 10.50 18.09 -14.59
CA THR A 88 10.41 18.37 -13.15
C THR A 88 11.38 17.45 -12.41
N GLU A 89 12.44 18.04 -11.86
CA GLU A 89 13.46 17.37 -11.02
C GLU A 89 12.87 16.64 -9.80
N GLU A 90 11.58 16.83 -9.50
CA GLU A 90 10.85 16.19 -8.39
C GLU A 90 10.47 14.71 -8.63
N ALA A 91 10.32 14.27 -9.88
CA ALA A 91 10.05 12.85 -10.20
C ALA A 91 11.33 12.02 -10.41
N ALA A 92 12.48 12.68 -10.56
CA ALA A 92 13.78 12.06 -10.81
C ALA A 92 14.34 11.44 -9.53
N GLY A 93 13.74 10.34 -9.10
CA GLY A 93 14.23 9.60 -7.96
C GLY A 93 13.31 8.52 -7.42
N LEU A 94 12.04 8.45 -7.84
CA LEU A 94 11.11 7.41 -7.42
C LEU A 94 11.54 6.03 -7.90
N ASP A 95 11.30 5.01 -7.07
CA ASP A 95 11.41 3.62 -7.46
C ASP A 95 10.30 3.29 -8.50
N ASP A 96 10.55 2.34 -9.40
CA ASP A 96 9.55 1.89 -10.40
C ASP A 96 8.30 1.27 -9.75
N THR A 97 8.41 0.88 -8.48
CA THR A 97 7.32 0.29 -7.70
C THR A 97 7.32 0.82 -6.27
N ALA A 98 6.13 1.05 -5.72
CA ALA A 98 5.93 1.38 -4.31
C ALA A 98 5.37 0.15 -3.57
N ALA A 99 5.81 -0.05 -2.33
CA ALA A 99 5.17 -1.02 -1.44
C ALA A 99 3.83 -0.47 -0.93
N VAL A 100 2.77 -1.26 -1.06
CA VAL A 100 1.44 -1.01 -0.50
C VAL A 100 1.15 -2.09 0.54
N TYR A 101 0.62 -1.69 1.70
CA TYR A 101 0.17 -2.61 2.74
C TYR A 101 -1.34 -2.80 2.65
N VAL A 102 -1.79 -4.04 2.52
CA VAL A 102 -3.21 -4.39 2.42
C VAL A 102 -3.56 -5.28 3.61
N GLY A 103 -4.46 -4.82 4.47
CA GLY A 103 -4.87 -5.55 5.67
C GLY A 103 -5.82 -6.71 5.34
N ASP A 104 -5.66 -7.83 6.04
CA ASP A 104 -6.57 -8.97 5.93
C ASP A 104 -7.93 -8.62 6.54
N PRO A 105 -9.01 -8.50 5.73
CA PRO A 105 -10.29 -8.03 6.22
C PRO A 105 -10.92 -8.99 7.24
N ASP A 106 -10.65 -10.29 7.16
CA ASP A 106 -11.15 -11.28 8.13
C ASP A 106 -10.51 -11.06 9.51
N ARG A 107 -9.25 -10.63 9.54
CA ARG A 107 -8.51 -10.39 10.79
C ARG A 107 -8.75 -9.01 11.37
N LEU A 108 -9.07 -8.05 10.50
CA LEU A 108 -9.42 -6.68 10.87
C LEU A 108 -10.90 -6.51 11.23
N GLY A 109 -11.72 -7.56 11.06
CA GLY A 109 -13.15 -7.54 11.40
C GLY A 109 -14.02 -6.82 10.39
N VAL A 110 -13.54 -6.63 9.15
CA VAL A 110 -14.24 -5.99 8.03
C VAL A 110 -14.49 -6.96 6.86
N GLY A 111 -14.37 -8.27 7.10
CA GLY A 111 -14.58 -9.34 6.11
C GLY A 111 -15.97 -9.30 5.45
N ASP A 112 -17.00 -8.88 6.18
CA ASP A 112 -18.35 -8.72 5.64
C ASP A 112 -18.50 -7.52 4.68
N GLU A 113 -17.61 -6.53 4.77
CA GLU A 113 -17.61 -5.32 3.94
C GLU A 113 -16.70 -5.44 2.72
N VAL A 114 -15.69 -6.32 2.80
CA VAL A 114 -14.64 -6.45 1.78
C VAL A 114 -14.64 -7.84 1.17
N THR A 115 -15.01 -7.93 -0.10
CA THR A 115 -14.87 -9.15 -0.88
C THR A 115 -13.72 -9.03 -1.88
N TRP A 116 -12.72 -9.89 -1.74
CA TRP A 116 -11.65 -10.01 -2.74
C TRP A 116 -12.04 -11.02 -3.83
N PRO A 117 -11.98 -10.65 -5.13
CA PRO A 117 -12.26 -11.57 -6.23
C PRO A 117 -11.22 -12.69 -6.29
N ASP A 118 -11.57 -13.79 -6.98
CA ASP A 118 -10.74 -15.00 -7.13
C ASP A 118 -10.46 -15.74 -5.80
N ALA A 119 -11.42 -15.71 -4.87
CA ALA A 119 -11.36 -16.51 -3.64
C ALA A 119 -11.41 -18.04 -3.86
N ASP A 120 -11.78 -18.48 -5.07
CA ASP A 120 -11.92 -19.88 -5.46
C ASP A 120 -10.63 -20.56 -5.94
N ALA A 121 -9.50 -19.83 -5.99
CA ALA A 121 -8.21 -20.44 -6.30
C ALA A 121 -7.66 -21.15 -5.05
N GLU A 122 -7.17 -22.38 -5.20
CA GLU A 122 -6.68 -23.33 -4.19
C GLU A 122 -5.47 -22.85 -3.33
N SER A 123 -5.21 -21.54 -3.28
CA SER A 123 -4.28 -20.88 -2.38
C SER A 123 -5.04 -20.17 -1.26
N ASP A 124 -5.09 -20.78 -0.07
CA ASP A 124 -5.80 -20.27 1.11
C ASP A 124 -5.22 -18.97 1.71
N ALA A 125 -4.09 -18.46 1.21
CA ALA A 125 -3.43 -17.29 1.78
C ALA A 125 -3.92 -15.99 1.13
N PHE A 126 -4.51 -15.10 1.93
CA PHE A 126 -4.93 -13.74 1.54
C PHE A 126 -3.84 -12.99 0.75
N ALA A 127 -2.57 -13.16 1.14
CA ALA A 127 -1.44 -12.54 0.47
C ALA A 127 -1.31 -12.90 -1.01
N ASP A 128 -1.56 -14.15 -1.37
CA ASP A 128 -1.48 -14.59 -2.76
C ASP A 128 -2.64 -14.04 -3.58
N ARG A 129 -3.83 -13.90 -2.97
CA ARG A 129 -5.01 -13.28 -3.60
C ARG A 129 -4.77 -11.81 -3.93
N VAL A 130 -4.25 -11.03 -2.98
CA VAL A 130 -3.92 -9.60 -3.20
C VAL A 130 -2.86 -9.47 -4.30
N ARG A 131 -1.80 -10.28 -4.25
CA ARG A 131 -0.74 -10.27 -5.28
C ARG A 131 -1.25 -10.65 -6.66
N ALA A 132 -2.13 -11.64 -6.75
CA ALA A 132 -2.76 -12.04 -8.00
C ALA A 132 -3.64 -10.92 -8.57
N TYR A 133 -4.43 -10.27 -7.70
CA TYR A 133 -5.28 -9.15 -8.08
C TYR A 133 -4.45 -7.98 -8.65
N VAL A 134 -3.44 -7.52 -7.92
CA VAL A 134 -2.55 -6.41 -8.34
C VAL A 134 -1.84 -6.71 -9.66
N ARG A 135 -1.47 -7.97 -9.92
CA ARG A 135 -0.83 -8.36 -11.19
C ARG A 135 -1.80 -8.43 -12.37
N ARG A 136 -3.06 -8.74 -12.11
CA ARG A 136 -4.08 -8.98 -13.14
C ARG A 136 -4.87 -7.72 -13.47
N HIS A 137 -5.01 -6.83 -12.50
CA HIS A 137 -5.69 -5.56 -12.63
C HIS A 137 -4.67 -4.43 -12.78
N ASP A 138 -5.11 -3.34 -13.38
CA ASP A 138 -4.30 -2.14 -13.56
C ASP A 138 -4.24 -1.33 -12.26
N VAL A 139 -3.53 -1.88 -11.27
CA VAL A 139 -3.28 -1.22 -9.98
C VAL A 139 -1.97 -0.48 -10.09
N HIS A 140 -1.99 0.84 -9.90
CA HIS A 140 -0.81 1.69 -10.02
C HIS A 140 -0.89 2.87 -9.03
N VAL A 141 0.27 3.42 -8.66
CA VAL A 141 0.38 4.62 -7.83
C VAL A 141 0.80 5.80 -8.70
N THR A 142 0.03 6.88 -8.67
CA THR A 142 0.33 8.12 -9.40
C THR A 142 0.67 9.22 -8.40
N PRO A 143 1.92 9.73 -8.38
CA PRO A 143 2.28 10.89 -7.57
C PRO A 143 1.51 12.14 -8.04
N GLN A 144 1.25 13.09 -7.13
CA GLN A 144 0.46 14.31 -7.38
C GLN A 144 1.28 15.57 -7.16
#